data_AF-A0A1Z8MRK5-F1
#
_entry.id   AF-A0A1Z8MRK5-F1
#
_cell.length_a   1.000
_cell.length_b   1.000
_cell.length_c   1.000
_cell.angle_alpha   90.00
_cell.angle_beta   90.00
_cell.angle_gamma   90.00
#
_symmetry.space_group_name_H-M   'P 1'
#
loop_
_entity.id
_entity.type
_entity.pdbx_description
1 polymer ?
#
loop_
_entity_poly.entity_id
_entity_poly.type
_entity_poly.pdbx_seq_one_letter_code
_entity_poly.pdbx_strand_id
1 'polypeptide(L)'
;MLRNAFNHWNSFFLFVFSGFIISLATGTVAVAQEDEILDRLYGNGVHAYKRGDYVQAHRWLTEAINTGNRDPRTRYFRGLAYLKLGRPEQADRDFATAANREVGDGNLAKLVDQSLFTIQGPDRYRLESARTNAQRERHLRNKGMIQERNAKPEQIRPGTPRNAEPAEGTMKDLPVSDDALLDTDQESGDNQQKPDASGGEDEIFSTDEEPAKSDPPAENETADPFDDVFDDEPEKKPADDEESDDDIFGQ
;
A
#
# COMPACT_ATOMS: atom_id res chain seq x y z
N MET A 1 -36.44 69.83 -27.97
CA MET A 1 -35.27 69.04 -27.52
C MET A 1 -35.73 67.64 -27.09
N LEU A 2 -36.10 66.74 -28.01
CA LEU A 2 -36.69 65.41 -27.69
C LEU A 2 -36.17 64.30 -28.63
N ARG A 3 -34.86 64.30 -28.87
CA ARG A 3 -34.14 63.26 -29.63
C ARG A 3 -32.71 63.18 -29.08
N ASN A 4 -32.49 62.31 -28.08
CA ASN A 4 -31.17 61.84 -27.61
C ASN A 4 -31.26 60.80 -26.47
N ALA A 5 -32.38 60.73 -25.73
CA ALA A 5 -32.52 59.87 -24.55
C ALA A 5 -32.58 58.34 -24.82
N PHE A 6 -32.73 57.90 -26.08
CA PHE A 6 -33.02 56.49 -26.39
C PHE A 6 -31.76 55.63 -26.65
N ASN A 7 -30.60 56.24 -26.92
CA ASN A 7 -29.41 55.49 -27.35
C ASN A 7 -28.51 55.00 -26.18
N HIS A 8 -28.77 55.40 -24.94
CA HIS A 8 -27.95 54.99 -23.79
C HIS A 8 -28.33 53.60 -23.22
N TRP A 9 -29.54 53.08 -23.52
CA TRP A 9 -30.03 51.86 -22.88
C TRP A 9 -29.42 50.58 -23.49
N ASN A 10 -29.27 50.52 -24.82
CA ASN A 10 -28.70 49.34 -25.51
C ASN A 10 -27.21 49.11 -25.21
N SER A 11 -26.41 50.17 -25.02
CA SER A 11 -24.98 50.02 -24.72
C SER A 11 -24.72 49.40 -23.35
N PHE A 12 -25.62 49.61 -22.38
CA PHE A 12 -25.47 49.02 -21.04
C PHE A 12 -25.73 47.50 -21.05
N PHE A 13 -26.74 47.05 -21.80
CA PHE A 13 -27.07 45.61 -21.89
C PHE A 13 -26.03 44.79 -22.68
N LEU A 14 -25.41 45.37 -23.71
CA LEU A 14 -24.37 44.68 -24.48
C LEU A 14 -23.04 44.49 -23.70
N PHE A 15 -22.74 45.32 -22.71
CA PHE A 15 -21.50 45.20 -21.94
C PHE A 15 -21.59 44.14 -20.82
N VAL A 16 -22.77 43.92 -20.24
CA VAL A 16 -22.96 42.89 -19.21
C VAL A 16 -22.88 41.47 -19.80
N PHE A 17 -23.30 41.27 -21.05
CA PHE A 17 -23.25 39.96 -21.69
C PHE A 17 -21.89 39.56 -22.31
N SER A 18 -21.02 40.52 -22.67
CA SER A 18 -19.67 40.19 -23.17
C SER A 18 -18.74 39.67 -22.07
N GLY A 19 -18.89 40.17 -20.83
CA GLY A 19 -18.06 39.78 -19.69
C GLY A 19 -18.28 38.35 -19.17
N PHE A 20 -19.40 37.70 -19.49
CA PHE A 20 -19.76 36.40 -18.89
C PHE A 20 -19.24 35.18 -19.66
N ILE A 21 -18.77 35.33 -20.90
CA ILE A 21 -18.34 34.20 -21.75
C ILE A 21 -16.87 33.80 -21.50
N ILE A 22 -16.05 34.68 -20.91
CA ILE A 22 -14.61 34.45 -20.66
C ILE A 22 -14.33 33.99 -19.21
N SER A 23 -15.21 33.16 -18.64
CA SER A 23 -15.08 32.65 -17.25
C SER A 23 -15.25 31.13 -17.12
N LEU A 24 -15.23 30.39 -18.23
CA LEU A 24 -15.54 28.94 -18.27
C LEU A 24 -14.35 28.04 -18.67
N ALA A 25 -13.13 28.59 -18.74
CA ALA A 25 -11.97 27.92 -19.37
C ALA A 25 -10.82 27.53 -18.40
N THR A 26 -10.88 27.90 -17.13
CA THR A 26 -9.77 27.76 -16.16
C THR A 26 -9.83 26.51 -15.27
N GLY A 27 -10.93 25.76 -15.30
CA GLY A 27 -11.21 24.71 -14.30
C GLY A 27 -10.43 23.40 -14.43
N THR A 28 -9.75 23.13 -15.55
CA THR A 28 -9.16 21.80 -15.84
C THR A 28 -7.72 21.62 -15.38
N VAL A 29 -6.95 22.70 -15.21
CA VAL A 29 -5.50 22.61 -14.97
C VAL A 29 -5.17 22.24 -13.52
N ALA A 30 -6.00 22.65 -12.56
CA ALA A 30 -5.72 22.50 -11.13
C ALA A 30 -5.66 21.04 -10.67
N VAL A 31 -6.58 20.19 -11.14
CA VAL A 31 -6.69 18.77 -10.72
C VAL A 31 -5.44 17.99 -11.16
N ALA A 32 -4.98 18.19 -12.39
CA ALA A 32 -3.80 17.50 -12.92
C ALA A 32 -2.51 17.83 -12.16
N GLN A 33 -2.40 19.05 -11.60
CA GLN A 33 -1.27 19.46 -10.77
C GLN A 33 -1.32 18.86 -9.36
N GLU A 34 -2.52 18.66 -8.80
CA GLU A 34 -2.69 17.98 -7.51
C GLU A 34 -2.25 16.50 -7.61
N ASP A 35 -2.72 15.78 -8.62
CA ASP A 35 -2.36 14.38 -8.85
C ASP A 35 -0.84 14.18 -9.05
N GLU A 36 -0.16 15.03 -9.82
CA GLU A 36 1.31 14.97 -10.00
C GLU A 36 2.07 15.14 -8.67
N ILE A 37 1.62 16.06 -7.81
CA ILE A 37 2.22 16.28 -6.48
C ILE A 37 2.02 15.04 -5.61
N LEU A 38 0.81 14.46 -5.60
CA LEU A 38 0.49 13.27 -4.79
C LEU A 38 1.30 12.04 -5.21
N ASP A 39 1.46 11.81 -6.52
CA ASP A 39 2.29 10.71 -7.05
C ASP A 39 3.79 10.92 -6.77
N ARG A 40 4.29 12.16 -6.87
CA ARG A 40 5.68 12.51 -6.52
C ARG A 40 5.98 12.29 -5.04
N LEU A 41 5.05 12.66 -4.14
CA LEU A 41 5.20 12.44 -2.70
C LEU A 41 5.17 10.93 -2.36
N TYR A 42 4.25 10.18 -2.97
CA TYR A 42 4.21 8.72 -2.85
C TYR A 42 5.51 8.05 -3.35
N GLY A 43 5.96 8.39 -4.55
CA GLY A 43 7.19 7.87 -5.15
C GLY A 43 8.43 8.14 -4.30
N ASN A 44 8.61 9.38 -3.82
CA ASN A 44 9.70 9.74 -2.90
C ASN A 44 9.68 8.90 -1.61
N GLY A 45 8.48 8.65 -1.06
CA GLY A 45 8.28 7.81 0.12
C GLY A 45 8.66 6.35 -0.09
N VAL A 46 8.21 5.75 -1.20
CA VAL A 46 8.57 4.37 -1.58
C VAL A 46 10.07 4.23 -1.86
N HIS A 47 10.68 5.20 -2.54
CA HIS A 47 12.12 5.21 -2.79
C HIS A 47 12.94 5.38 -1.51
N ALA A 48 12.48 6.17 -0.54
CA ALA A 48 13.13 6.26 0.78
C ALA A 48 13.01 4.93 1.54
N TYR A 49 11.81 4.32 1.59
CA TYR A 49 11.59 3.02 2.24
C TYR A 49 12.51 1.93 1.66
N LYS A 50 12.62 1.86 0.33
CA LYS A 50 13.47 0.88 -0.37
C LYS A 50 14.98 1.10 -0.16
N ARG A 51 15.41 2.26 0.33
CA ARG A 51 16.80 2.52 0.76
C ARG A 51 17.05 2.31 2.25
N GLY A 52 16.04 1.88 3.02
CA GLY A 52 16.13 1.79 4.48
C GLY A 52 15.96 3.14 5.21
N ASP A 53 15.69 4.23 4.49
CA ASP A 53 15.44 5.54 5.07
C ASP A 53 13.97 5.66 5.51
N TYR A 54 13.64 4.96 6.59
CA TYR A 54 12.29 4.85 7.11
C TYR A 54 11.77 6.18 7.68
N VAL A 55 12.66 7.09 8.10
CA VAL A 55 12.30 8.43 8.59
C VAL A 55 11.85 9.33 7.44
N GLN A 56 12.59 9.40 6.33
CA GLN A 56 12.11 10.15 5.17
C GLN A 56 10.92 9.45 4.49
N ALA A 57 10.86 8.11 4.49
CA ALA A 57 9.68 7.39 4.02
C ALA A 57 8.43 7.80 4.80
N HIS A 58 8.49 7.76 6.13
CA HIS A 58 7.41 8.22 6.99
C HIS A 58 7.02 9.67 6.70
N ARG A 59 7.99 10.57 6.54
CA ARG A 59 7.76 11.99 6.23
C ARG A 59 7.03 12.20 4.91
N TRP A 60 7.56 11.66 3.81
CA TRP A 60 6.98 11.83 2.47
C TRP A 60 5.59 11.21 2.35
N LEU A 61 5.35 10.05 2.95
CA LEU A 61 4.06 9.36 2.91
C LEU A 61 3.03 10.01 3.85
N THR A 62 3.49 10.58 4.97
CA THR A 62 2.63 11.42 5.81
C THR A 62 2.22 12.69 5.09
N GLU A 63 3.15 13.35 4.40
CA GLU A 63 2.83 14.53 3.60
C GLU A 63 1.82 14.20 2.50
N ALA A 64 2.05 13.15 1.70
CA ALA A 64 1.08 12.67 0.71
C ALA A 64 -0.32 12.49 1.31
N ILE A 65 -0.42 11.83 2.47
CA ILE A 65 -1.70 11.60 3.16
C ILE A 65 -2.34 12.91 3.65
N ASN A 66 -1.56 13.88 4.10
CA ASN A 66 -2.02 15.21 4.52
C ASN A 66 -2.50 16.06 3.35
N THR A 67 -1.79 16.02 2.21
CA THR A 67 -2.19 16.67 0.95
C THR A 67 -3.46 16.03 0.34
N GLY A 68 -3.90 14.88 0.85
CA GLY A 68 -5.17 14.24 0.48
C GLY A 68 -5.06 12.90 -0.23
N ASN A 69 -3.86 12.30 -0.33
CA ASN A 69 -3.63 11.05 -1.03
C ASN A 69 -4.58 9.93 -0.52
N ARG A 70 -5.36 9.40 -1.46
CA ARG A 70 -6.45 8.42 -1.26
C ARG A 70 -6.06 7.00 -1.64
N ASP A 71 -4.82 6.78 -2.06
CA ASP A 71 -4.29 5.49 -2.46
C ASP A 71 -4.02 4.62 -1.21
N PRO A 72 -4.49 3.35 -1.16
CA PRO A 72 -4.10 2.41 -0.12
C PRO A 72 -2.59 2.16 -0.06
N ARG A 73 -1.87 2.17 -1.20
CA ARG A 73 -0.41 1.93 -1.27
C ARG A 73 0.37 2.90 -0.38
N THR A 74 0.00 4.19 -0.40
CA THR A 74 0.62 5.24 0.43
C THR A 74 0.53 4.93 1.93
N ARG A 75 -0.63 4.41 2.38
CA ARG A 75 -0.83 4.00 3.78
C ARG A 75 -0.12 2.68 4.10
N TYR A 76 -0.12 1.71 3.19
CA TYR A 76 0.66 0.48 3.38
C TYR A 76 2.16 0.77 3.53
N PHE A 77 2.76 1.58 2.65
CA PHE A 77 4.18 1.93 2.80
C PHE A 77 4.47 2.77 4.05
N ARG A 78 3.52 3.61 4.52
CA ARG A 78 3.71 4.32 5.79
C ARG A 78 3.60 3.38 6.99
N GLY A 79 2.68 2.42 6.96
CA GLY A 79 2.60 1.37 7.98
C GLY A 79 3.87 0.50 8.02
N LEU A 80 4.42 0.15 6.86
CA LEU A 80 5.70 -0.56 6.78
C LEU A 80 6.86 0.29 7.34
N ALA A 81 6.91 1.59 7.03
CA ALA A 81 7.88 2.50 7.65
C ALA A 81 7.69 2.58 9.18
N TYR A 82 6.45 2.60 9.68
CA TYR A 82 6.17 2.54 11.12
C TYR A 82 6.66 1.25 11.77
N LEU A 83 6.52 0.06 11.14
CA LEU A 83 7.09 -1.19 11.67
C LEU A 83 8.62 -1.06 11.84
N LYS A 84 9.32 -0.52 10.83
CA LYS A 84 10.78 -0.33 10.87
C LYS A 84 11.23 0.78 11.82
N LEU A 85 10.34 1.68 12.22
CA LEU A 85 10.54 2.70 13.26
C LEU A 85 10.06 2.25 14.66
N GLY A 86 9.76 0.96 14.86
CA GLY A 86 9.35 0.41 16.16
C GLY A 86 7.96 0.87 16.63
N ARG A 87 7.03 1.15 15.70
CA ARG A 87 5.71 1.74 15.95
C ARG A 87 4.55 0.86 15.44
N PRO A 88 4.40 -0.38 15.94
CA PRO A 88 3.46 -1.35 15.37
C PRO A 88 2.00 -0.92 15.47
N GLU A 89 1.57 -0.23 16.53
CA GLU A 89 0.18 0.21 16.67
C GLU A 89 -0.18 1.26 15.62
N GLN A 90 0.76 2.11 15.22
CA GLN A 90 0.57 3.06 14.11
C GLN A 90 0.54 2.31 12.77
N ALA A 91 1.37 1.28 12.60
CA ALA A 91 1.37 0.44 11.41
C ALA A 91 0.05 -0.31 11.21
N ASP A 92 -0.45 -0.99 12.24
CA ASP A 92 -1.67 -1.78 12.17
C ASP A 92 -2.92 -0.91 11.89
N ARG A 93 -2.94 0.34 12.39
CA ARG A 93 -3.97 1.35 12.05
C ARG A 93 -3.90 1.81 10.59
N ASP A 94 -2.69 2.04 10.06
CA ASP A 94 -2.51 2.38 8.65
C ASP A 94 -2.89 1.21 7.74
N PHE A 95 -2.51 -0.02 8.09
CA PHE A 95 -2.90 -1.24 7.37
C PHE A 95 -4.41 -1.46 7.37
N ALA A 96 -5.09 -1.34 8.52
CA ALA A 96 -6.55 -1.45 8.59
C ALA A 96 -7.26 -0.38 7.75
N THR A 97 -6.72 0.84 7.70
CA THR A 97 -7.24 1.94 6.87
C THR A 97 -7.01 1.70 5.38
N ALA A 98 -5.82 1.19 5.01
CA ALA A 98 -5.47 0.85 3.63
C ALA A 98 -6.30 -0.34 3.11
N ALA A 99 -6.43 -1.40 3.91
CA ALA A 99 -7.23 -2.58 3.59
C ALA A 99 -8.71 -2.24 3.37
N ASN A 100 -9.31 -1.42 4.23
CA ASN A 100 -10.69 -0.94 4.03
C ASN A 100 -10.86 -0.08 2.77
N ARG A 101 -9.82 0.66 2.36
CA ARG A 101 -9.81 1.47 1.12
C ARG A 101 -9.71 0.57 -0.12
N GLU A 102 -8.75 -0.35 -0.11
CA GLU A 102 -8.52 -1.34 -1.16
C GLU A 102 -9.74 -2.24 -1.39
N VAL A 103 -10.30 -2.79 -0.32
CA VAL A 103 -11.50 -3.63 -0.35
C VAL A 103 -12.76 -2.85 -0.80
N GLY A 104 -12.70 -1.51 -0.83
CA GLY A 104 -13.75 -0.65 -1.40
C GLY A 104 -13.72 -0.54 -2.93
N ASP A 105 -12.56 -0.68 -3.57
CA ASP A 105 -12.36 -0.49 -5.02
C ASP A 105 -11.59 -1.69 -5.62
N GLY A 106 -12.32 -2.55 -6.32
CA GLY A 106 -11.80 -3.81 -6.86
C GLY A 106 -10.66 -3.66 -7.87
N ASN A 107 -10.44 -2.47 -8.43
CA ASN A 107 -9.32 -2.23 -9.35
C ASN A 107 -7.99 -2.03 -8.63
N LEU A 108 -8.03 -1.60 -7.35
CA LEU A 108 -6.81 -1.26 -6.60
C LEU A 108 -6.03 -2.49 -6.15
N ALA A 109 -6.68 -3.63 -5.88
CA ALA A 109 -6.03 -4.83 -5.35
C ALA A 109 -4.78 -5.23 -6.15
N LYS A 110 -4.89 -5.34 -7.48
CA LYS A 110 -3.78 -5.66 -8.38
C LYS A 110 -2.63 -4.64 -8.32
N LEU A 111 -2.95 -3.35 -8.19
CA LEU A 111 -1.94 -2.27 -8.07
C LEU A 111 -1.25 -2.30 -6.70
N VAL A 112 -1.98 -2.66 -5.63
CA VAL A 112 -1.43 -2.87 -4.30
C VAL A 112 -0.50 -4.09 -4.30
N ASP A 113 -0.95 -5.24 -4.81
CA ASP A 113 -0.15 -6.47 -4.88
C ASP A 113 1.16 -6.26 -5.67
N GLN A 114 1.08 -5.61 -6.84
CA GLN A 114 2.26 -5.26 -7.63
C GLN A 114 3.20 -4.29 -6.88
N SER A 115 2.69 -3.44 -5.98
CA SER A 115 3.53 -2.57 -5.17
C SER A 115 4.16 -3.28 -3.96
N LEU A 116 3.48 -4.29 -3.41
CA LEU A 116 3.87 -4.99 -2.17
C LEU A 116 4.57 -6.33 -2.39
N PHE A 117 4.81 -6.78 -3.63
CA PHE A 117 5.42 -8.09 -3.89
C PHE A 117 6.78 -8.33 -3.19
N THR A 118 7.57 -7.28 -2.98
CA THR A 118 8.85 -7.33 -2.25
C THR A 118 8.69 -7.44 -0.73
N ILE A 119 7.48 -7.31 -0.19
CA ILE A 119 7.19 -7.34 1.24
C ILE A 119 6.85 -8.77 1.64
N GLN A 120 7.68 -9.34 2.51
CA GLN A 120 7.68 -10.76 2.90
C GLN A 120 7.86 -10.92 4.42
N GLY A 121 7.68 -12.13 4.94
CA GLY A 121 7.90 -12.43 6.36
C GLY A 121 6.89 -11.77 7.32
N PRO A 122 7.30 -11.42 8.56
CA PRO A 122 6.38 -10.93 9.61
C PRO A 122 5.60 -9.66 9.23
N ASP A 123 6.22 -8.74 8.50
CA ASP A 123 5.55 -7.52 8.00
C ASP A 123 4.40 -7.89 7.07
N ARG A 124 4.62 -8.89 6.20
CA ARG A 124 3.62 -9.36 5.24
C ARG A 124 2.46 -10.06 5.94
N TYR A 125 2.73 -10.86 6.97
CA TYR A 125 1.69 -11.50 7.77
C TYR A 125 0.75 -10.48 8.43
N ARG A 126 1.30 -9.40 9.03
CA ARG A 126 0.49 -8.30 9.59
C ARG A 126 -0.40 -7.65 8.54
N LEU A 127 0.16 -7.38 7.36
CA LEU A 127 -0.52 -6.72 6.25
C LEU A 127 -1.66 -7.58 5.67
N GLU A 128 -1.43 -8.86 5.41
CA GLU A 128 -2.46 -9.77 4.90
C GLU A 128 -3.54 -10.10 5.94
N SER A 129 -3.21 -10.07 7.24
CA SER A 129 -4.21 -10.13 8.32
C SER A 129 -5.17 -8.94 8.25
N ALA A 130 -4.67 -7.72 8.08
CA ALA A 130 -5.51 -6.53 7.91
C ALA A 130 -6.40 -6.60 6.65
N ARG A 131 -5.86 -7.06 5.52
CA ARG A 131 -6.63 -7.34 4.29
C ARG A 131 -7.74 -8.35 4.51
N THR A 132 -7.42 -9.50 5.11
CA THR A 132 -8.37 -10.58 5.41
C THR A 132 -9.52 -10.10 6.31
N ASN A 133 -9.20 -9.27 7.31
CA ASN A 133 -10.21 -8.69 8.20
C ASN A 133 -11.12 -7.69 7.47
N ALA A 134 -10.57 -6.77 6.66
CA ALA A 134 -11.39 -5.84 5.87
C ALA A 134 -12.30 -6.55 4.84
N GLN A 135 -11.80 -7.61 4.19
CA GLN A 135 -12.60 -8.46 3.30
C GLN A 135 -13.76 -9.13 4.07
N ARG A 136 -13.47 -9.72 5.24
CA ARG A 136 -14.48 -10.32 6.13
C ARG A 136 -15.52 -9.29 6.58
N GLU A 137 -15.12 -8.10 6.97
CA GLU A 137 -16.01 -7.02 7.40
C GLU A 137 -16.92 -6.53 6.27
N ARG A 138 -16.40 -6.35 5.04
CA ARG A 138 -17.24 -6.01 3.87
C ARG A 138 -18.22 -7.15 3.56
N HIS A 139 -17.80 -8.42 3.64
CA HIS A 139 -18.69 -9.56 3.41
C HIS A 139 -19.82 -9.66 4.45
N LEU A 140 -19.51 -9.49 5.73
CA LEU A 140 -20.49 -9.47 6.81
C LEU A 140 -21.46 -8.29 6.68
N ARG A 141 -20.95 -7.09 6.36
CA ARG A 141 -21.77 -5.90 6.08
C ARG A 141 -22.74 -6.14 4.91
N ASN A 142 -22.25 -6.71 3.80
CA ASN A 142 -23.07 -7.02 2.64
C ASN A 142 -24.15 -8.07 2.98
N LYS A 143 -23.82 -9.11 3.77
CA LYS A 143 -24.80 -10.10 4.25
C LYS A 143 -25.89 -9.46 5.12
N GLY A 144 -25.53 -8.60 6.07
CA GLY A 144 -26.48 -7.86 6.90
C GLY A 144 -27.42 -6.97 6.06
N MET A 145 -26.87 -6.22 5.10
CA MET A 145 -27.65 -5.38 4.17
C MET A 145 -28.67 -6.19 3.36
N ILE A 146 -28.32 -7.41 2.93
CA ILE A 146 -29.23 -8.32 2.21
C ILE A 146 -30.32 -8.86 3.15
N GLN A 147 -29.96 -9.25 4.38
CA GLN A 147 -30.92 -9.70 5.38
C GLN A 147 -31.92 -8.60 5.74
N GLU A 148 -31.46 -7.36 5.97
CA GLU A 148 -32.33 -6.21 6.21
C GLU A 148 -33.25 -5.88 5.02
N ARG A 149 -32.73 -5.97 3.78
CA ARG A 149 -33.55 -5.78 2.58
C ARG A 149 -34.66 -6.82 2.50
N ASN A 150 -34.34 -8.09 2.76
CA ASN A 150 -35.30 -9.19 2.66
C ASN A 150 -36.30 -9.21 3.82
N ALA A 151 -35.92 -8.73 5.01
CA ALA A 151 -36.79 -8.63 6.18
C ALA A 151 -37.80 -7.46 6.10
N LYS A 152 -37.56 -6.47 5.22
CA LYS A 152 -38.48 -5.38 4.93
C LYS A 152 -39.36 -5.81 3.73
N PRO A 153 -40.60 -6.28 3.93
CA PRO A 153 -41.45 -6.69 2.82
C PRO A 153 -41.65 -5.52 1.84
N GLU A 154 -41.33 -5.76 0.57
CA GLU A 154 -41.40 -4.75 -0.47
C GLU A 154 -42.86 -4.27 -0.61
N GLN A 155 -43.13 -3.02 -0.23
CA GLN A 155 -44.46 -2.43 -0.34
C GLN A 155 -44.81 -2.28 -1.83
N ILE A 156 -45.47 -3.30 -2.37
CA ILE A 156 -45.98 -3.32 -3.74
C ILE A 156 -46.88 -2.09 -3.93
N ARG A 157 -46.39 -1.10 -4.67
CA ARG A 157 -47.17 0.09 -5.02
C ARG A 157 -48.38 -0.35 -5.86
N PRO A 158 -49.63 -0.21 -5.40
CA PRO A 158 -50.78 -0.62 -6.18
C PRO A 158 -50.92 0.33 -7.37
N GLY A 159 -50.52 -0.14 -8.56
CA GLY A 159 -50.58 0.67 -9.79
C GLY A 159 -49.47 0.42 -10.81
N THR A 160 -48.36 -0.22 -10.44
CA THR A 160 -47.39 -0.72 -11.45
C THR A 160 -47.79 -2.13 -11.85
N PRO A 161 -48.34 -2.38 -13.06
CA PRO A 161 -48.52 -3.74 -13.53
C PRO A 161 -47.14 -4.38 -13.68
N ARG A 162 -46.94 -5.54 -13.04
CA ARG A 162 -46.08 -6.55 -13.65
C ARG A 162 -46.77 -6.89 -14.97
N ASN A 163 -46.15 -6.54 -16.10
CA ASN A 163 -46.49 -7.22 -17.35
C ASN A 163 -46.30 -8.71 -17.07
N ALA A 164 -47.36 -9.49 -17.25
CA ALA A 164 -47.30 -10.91 -16.96
C ALA A 164 -46.21 -11.56 -17.82
N GLU A 165 -45.40 -12.41 -17.20
CA GLU A 165 -44.57 -13.35 -17.95
C GLU A 165 -45.52 -14.19 -18.82
N PRO A 166 -45.32 -14.28 -20.14
CA PRO A 166 -46.13 -15.15 -20.98
C PRO A 166 -45.91 -16.59 -20.55
N ALA A 167 -46.92 -17.20 -19.95
CA ALA A 167 -46.84 -18.56 -19.45
C ALA A 167 -46.72 -19.55 -20.61
N GLU A 168 -45.59 -20.27 -20.63
CA GLU A 168 -45.32 -21.51 -21.39
C GLU A 168 -45.34 -21.38 -22.95
N GLY A 169 -44.33 -21.94 -23.63
CA GLY A 169 -44.37 -21.95 -25.10
C GLY A 169 -43.18 -22.57 -25.85
N THR A 170 -41.94 -22.35 -25.42
CA THR A 170 -40.77 -22.90 -26.14
C THR A 170 -39.60 -23.19 -25.20
N MET A 171 -39.32 -24.46 -24.93
CA MET A 171 -37.96 -24.86 -24.59
C MET A 171 -37.10 -24.72 -25.84
N LYS A 172 -35.98 -24.01 -25.75
CA LYS A 172 -34.98 -23.95 -26.80
C LYS A 172 -33.65 -24.31 -26.19
N ASP A 173 -33.16 -25.50 -26.51
CA ASP A 173 -32.01 -26.10 -25.85
C ASP A 173 -30.77 -25.20 -25.96
N LEU A 174 -30.23 -24.85 -24.81
CA LEU A 174 -28.89 -24.31 -24.63
C LEU A 174 -28.17 -25.30 -23.71
N PRO A 175 -27.08 -25.94 -24.15
CA PRO A 175 -26.45 -27.01 -23.39
C PRO A 175 -25.89 -26.46 -22.08
N VAL A 176 -26.23 -27.12 -20.97
CA VAL A 176 -25.63 -26.85 -19.67
C VAL A 176 -24.21 -27.42 -19.70
N SER A 177 -23.21 -26.54 -19.70
CA SER A 177 -21.82 -26.90 -19.41
C SER A 177 -21.60 -26.80 -17.89
N ASP A 178 -21.79 -27.90 -17.17
CA ASP A 178 -21.55 -28.03 -15.74
C ASP A 178 -20.04 -28.07 -15.41
N ASP A 179 -19.29 -27.04 -15.82
CA ASP A 179 -17.84 -26.90 -15.66
C ASP A 179 -17.48 -25.55 -15.03
N ALA A 180 -17.88 -25.37 -13.76
CA ALA A 180 -17.46 -24.24 -12.93
C ALA A 180 -17.32 -24.58 -11.43
N LEU A 181 -17.27 -25.87 -11.09
CA LEU A 181 -16.75 -26.32 -9.80
C LEU A 181 -15.24 -26.45 -9.92
N LEU A 182 -14.51 -25.69 -9.10
CA LEU A 182 -13.05 -25.69 -9.10
C LEU A 182 -12.56 -26.87 -8.24
N ASP A 183 -12.43 -28.04 -8.86
CA ASP A 183 -11.81 -29.23 -8.27
C ASP A 183 -10.78 -29.80 -9.25
N THR A 184 -9.50 -29.79 -8.86
CA THR A 184 -8.37 -30.23 -9.69
C THR A 184 -7.29 -30.89 -8.83
N ASP A 185 -7.69 -31.88 -8.03
CA ASP A 185 -6.77 -32.85 -7.45
C ASP A 185 -6.56 -34.05 -8.39
N GLN A 186 -5.29 -34.48 -8.50
CA GLN A 186 -4.79 -35.70 -9.15
C GLN A 186 -4.94 -35.79 -10.69
N GLU A 187 -3.94 -36.18 -11.52
CA GLU A 187 -2.75 -37.07 -11.45
C GLU A 187 -2.99 -38.36 -12.28
N SER A 188 -1.92 -38.84 -12.94
CA SER A 188 -1.88 -39.96 -13.90
C SER A 188 -2.47 -39.66 -15.31
N GLY A 189 -1.85 -40.12 -16.40
CA GLY A 189 -0.55 -40.80 -16.46
C GLY A 189 -0.05 -41.09 -17.89
N ASP A 190 1.27 -41.10 -17.99
CA ASP A 190 2.13 -41.95 -18.84
C ASP A 190 1.79 -42.20 -20.33
N ASN A 191 2.72 -41.79 -21.20
CA ASN A 191 3.11 -42.66 -22.32
C ASN A 191 4.60 -42.45 -22.68
N GLN A 192 5.46 -43.33 -22.17
CA GLN A 192 6.88 -43.40 -22.51
C GLN A 192 7.13 -43.85 -23.96
N GLN A 193 8.07 -43.20 -24.66
CA GLN A 193 8.99 -43.95 -25.54
C GLN A 193 10.33 -43.21 -25.76
N LYS A 194 11.39 -43.76 -25.18
CA LYS A 194 12.79 -43.65 -25.66
C LYS A 194 13.21 -45.06 -26.10
N PRO A 195 13.99 -45.23 -27.19
CA PRO A 195 15.47 -45.28 -27.16
C PRO A 195 16.10 -44.32 -28.22
N ASP A 196 17.32 -44.49 -28.74
CA ASP A 196 18.70 -44.39 -28.18
C ASP A 196 19.72 -44.77 -29.30
N ALA A 197 21.03 -44.51 -29.28
CA ALA A 197 21.99 -43.84 -28.38
C ALA A 197 23.23 -43.41 -29.20
N SER A 198 24.32 -42.97 -28.54
CA SER A 198 25.68 -42.70 -29.10
C SER A 198 25.82 -41.39 -29.91
N GLY A 199 26.96 -40.69 -29.88
CA GLY A 199 28.16 -40.83 -29.02
C GLY A 199 29.40 -40.20 -29.67
N GLY A 200 30.28 -39.58 -28.87
CA GLY A 200 31.52 -38.91 -29.32
C GLY A 200 31.31 -37.55 -30.02
N GLU A 201 32.35 -36.72 -30.20
CA GLU A 201 33.65 -36.64 -29.52
C GLU A 201 34.32 -35.26 -29.74
N ASP A 202 35.28 -34.95 -28.86
CA ASP A 202 36.11 -33.75 -28.61
C ASP A 202 36.36 -32.68 -29.71
N GLU A 203 36.28 -31.40 -29.30
CA GLU A 203 37.29 -30.32 -29.50
C GLU A 203 36.88 -29.12 -28.60
N ILE A 204 37.54 -28.85 -27.47
CA ILE A 204 38.84 -28.18 -27.29
C ILE A 204 38.89 -26.77 -27.93
N PHE A 205 38.52 -25.76 -27.14
CA PHE A 205 39.18 -24.45 -27.23
C PHE A 205 39.39 -23.87 -25.83
N SER A 206 40.60 -24.03 -25.32
CA SER A 206 41.09 -23.40 -24.09
C SER A 206 41.81 -22.09 -24.44
N THR A 207 41.36 -20.99 -23.84
CA THR A 207 42.18 -19.78 -23.66
C THR A 207 42.24 -19.46 -22.19
N ASP A 208 43.39 -19.74 -21.58
CA ASP A 208 43.75 -19.24 -20.26
C ASP A 208 43.86 -17.71 -20.30
N GLU A 209 43.27 -17.03 -19.32
CA GLU A 209 43.64 -15.66 -18.98
C GLU A 209 43.93 -15.61 -17.47
N GLU A 210 45.20 -15.34 -17.13
CA GLU A 210 45.77 -15.50 -15.80
C GLU A 210 45.22 -14.44 -14.83
N PRO A 211 44.87 -14.78 -13.57
CA PRO A 211 44.31 -13.81 -12.63
C PRO A 211 45.30 -12.68 -12.33
N ALA A 212 44.82 -11.44 -12.46
CA ALA A 212 45.61 -10.25 -12.17
C ALA A 212 46.13 -10.25 -10.72
N LYS A 213 47.41 -9.90 -10.56
CA LYS A 213 48.15 -9.98 -9.30
C LYS A 213 47.59 -8.99 -8.27
N SER A 214 47.35 -9.49 -7.06
CA SER A 214 46.97 -8.67 -5.91
C SER A 214 48.20 -8.11 -5.20
N ASP A 215 48.47 -6.83 -5.38
CA ASP A 215 49.35 -6.09 -4.45
C ASP A 215 48.62 -5.89 -3.11
N PRO A 216 49.32 -5.99 -1.96
CA PRO A 216 48.68 -5.90 -0.64
C PRO A 216 48.28 -4.46 -0.29
N PRO A 217 47.15 -4.25 0.43
CA PRO A 217 46.85 -2.96 1.05
C PRO A 217 47.93 -2.60 2.07
N ALA A 218 48.44 -1.37 2.03
CA ALA A 218 49.35 -0.86 3.04
C ALA A 218 48.63 -0.66 4.39
N GLU A 219 49.32 -1.00 5.47
CA GLU A 219 48.87 -0.73 6.84
C GLU A 219 48.80 0.78 7.08
N ASN A 220 47.68 1.26 7.62
CA ASN A 220 47.58 2.59 8.22
C ASN A 220 46.81 2.50 9.54
N GLU A 221 47.56 2.33 10.62
CA GLU A 221 47.06 2.52 11.98
C GLU A 221 46.76 4.01 12.19
N THR A 222 45.48 4.40 12.36
CA THR A 222 45.15 5.70 12.98
C THR A 222 43.71 5.77 13.49
N ALA A 223 43.58 5.97 14.81
CA ALA A 223 42.40 6.45 15.53
C ALA A 223 41.06 5.68 15.35
N ASP A 224 40.76 4.81 16.32
CA ASP A 224 39.36 4.62 16.76
C ASP A 224 38.88 5.91 17.46
N PRO A 225 37.73 6.50 17.09
CA PRO A 225 37.25 7.75 17.67
C PRO A 225 36.42 7.60 18.97
N PHE A 226 36.36 6.42 19.60
CA PHE A 226 35.46 6.17 20.75
C PHE A 226 36.11 5.61 22.05
N ASP A 227 37.42 5.41 22.11
CA ASP A 227 38.08 4.67 23.21
C ASP A 227 38.43 5.50 24.48
N ASP A 228 37.89 6.73 24.61
CA ASP A 228 38.38 7.76 25.54
C ASP A 228 37.32 8.22 26.59
N VAL A 229 36.41 7.31 27.02
CA VAL A 229 35.43 7.59 28.10
C VAL A 229 35.13 6.35 28.97
N PHE A 230 36.10 5.84 29.73
CA PHE A 230 35.88 5.08 30.99
C PHE A 230 37.17 4.89 31.83
N ASP A 231 37.74 6.00 32.32
CA ASP A 231 38.77 5.98 33.38
C ASP A 231 38.11 5.65 34.76
N ASP A 232 37.84 4.36 35.01
CA ASP A 232 37.53 3.87 36.36
C ASP A 232 38.85 3.63 37.14
N GLU A 233 39.36 4.68 37.82
CA GLU A 233 40.58 4.64 38.64
C GLU A 233 40.39 3.76 39.91
N PRO A 234 41.20 2.68 40.12
CA PRO A 234 41.07 1.83 41.29
C PRO A 234 42.16 2.07 42.36
N GLU A 235 41.72 1.88 43.61
CA GLU A 235 42.50 1.72 44.86
C GLU A 235 43.19 2.93 45.52
N LYS A 236 42.69 3.24 46.74
CA LYS A 236 43.55 3.28 47.95
C LYS A 236 42.79 2.95 49.24
N LYS A 237 43.48 2.22 50.11
CA LYS A 237 43.16 1.80 51.50
C LYS A 237 44.45 1.97 52.33
N PRO A 238 44.45 1.81 53.67
CA PRO A 238 43.41 2.09 54.68
C PRO A 238 43.95 2.89 55.89
N ALA A 239 43.05 3.36 56.76
CA ALA A 239 43.20 3.62 58.20
C ALA A 239 41.78 4.01 58.69
N ASP A 240 41.12 3.34 59.63
CA ASP A 240 41.42 3.05 61.04
C ASP A 240 40.95 4.18 61.99
N ASP A 241 40.39 3.78 63.13
CA ASP A 241 39.78 4.57 64.21
C ASP A 241 38.49 5.36 63.84
N GLU A 242 37.45 5.50 64.69
CA GLU A 242 37.30 5.15 66.11
C GLU A 242 35.82 4.81 66.48
N GLU A 243 35.67 3.85 67.41
CA GLU A 243 34.62 3.71 68.45
C GLU A 243 33.20 4.30 68.28
N SER A 244 32.19 3.43 68.19
CA SER A 244 31.06 3.39 69.18
C SER A 244 30.15 2.17 68.98
N ASP A 245 30.00 1.36 70.03
CA ASP A 245 28.92 0.37 70.13
C ASP A 245 27.60 1.07 70.50
N ASP A 246 26.47 0.58 69.96
CA ASP A 246 25.21 0.56 70.71
C ASP A 246 24.28 -0.52 70.14
N ASP A 247 23.89 -1.49 70.98
CA ASP A 247 22.90 -2.51 70.67
C ASP A 247 21.52 -1.90 70.42
N ILE A 248 20.73 -2.45 69.48
CA ILE A 248 19.30 -2.63 69.72
C ILE A 248 18.69 -3.75 68.85
N PHE A 249 18.13 -4.75 69.55
CA PHE A 249 17.20 -5.75 69.02
C PHE A 249 15.87 -5.02 68.71
N GLY A 250 15.08 -5.35 67.70
CA GLY A 250 14.66 -6.69 67.27
C GLY A 250 13.17 -6.88 67.64
N GLN A 251 12.35 -7.20 66.62
CA GLN A 251 10.88 -6.99 66.48
C GLN A 251 10.54 -5.72 65.70
#